data_AF-A0A850HCD2-F1
#
_entry.id   AF-A0A850HCD2-F1
#
_cell.length_a   1.000
_cell.length_b   1.000
_cell.length_c   1.000
_cell.angle_alpha   90.00
_cell.angle_beta   90.00
_cell.angle_gamma   90.00
#
_symmetry.space_group_name_H-M   'P 1'
#
loop_
_entity.id
_entity.type
_entity.pdbx_description
1 polymer ?
#
loop_
_entity_poly.entity_id
_entity_poly.type
_entity_poly.pdbx_seq_one_letter_code
_entity_poly.pdbx_strand_id
1 'polypeptide(L)'
;MATAIKLVEPQIQPVADRDEVSKIVKAVVRASAAWDLTSAEAAALFDVPMATWSRMKADTYKGKLDRDKVTRASLIIGIFKGLRLLFNGPLTYNWPTLPNRGAPYNGQRPVDMMIAGGIPAMASVRQHIDALRGGL
;
A
#
# COMPACT_ATOMS: atom_id res chain seq x y z
N MET A 1 27.25 -10.50 -29.75
CA MET A 1 27.37 -10.05 -28.36
C MET A 1 26.07 -9.36 -27.98
N ALA A 2 25.27 -9.95 -27.08
CA ALA A 2 24.01 -9.37 -26.64
C ALA A 2 24.27 -8.40 -25.48
N THR A 3 23.90 -7.13 -25.67
CA THR A 3 23.98 -6.08 -24.64
C THR A 3 22.93 -6.38 -23.58
N ALA A 4 23.37 -6.71 -22.37
CA ALA A 4 22.48 -6.82 -21.21
C ALA A 4 21.87 -5.44 -20.92
N ILE A 5 20.57 -5.30 -21.15
CA ILE A 5 19.79 -4.17 -20.64
C ILE A 5 19.86 -4.28 -19.11
N LYS A 6 20.65 -3.40 -18.48
CA LYS A 6 20.56 -3.17 -17.04
C LYS A 6 19.14 -2.68 -16.79
N LEU A 7 18.29 -3.53 -16.20
CA LEU A 7 17.06 -3.10 -15.57
C LEU A 7 17.48 -2.12 -14.47
N VAL A 8 17.38 -0.82 -14.75
CA VAL A 8 17.46 0.21 -13.71
C VAL A 8 16.17 0.04 -12.93
N GLU A 9 16.24 -0.75 -11.85
CA GLU A 9 15.18 -0.72 -10.86
C GLU A 9 15.08 0.73 -10.38
N PRO A 10 13.92 1.39 -10.55
CA PRO A 10 13.76 2.75 -10.05
C PRO A 10 14.01 2.72 -8.54
N GLN A 11 15.13 3.32 -8.13
CA GLN A 11 15.47 3.42 -6.72
C GLN A 11 14.47 4.38 -6.08
N ILE A 12 13.58 3.84 -5.24
CA ILE A 12 12.67 4.65 -4.43
C ILE A 12 13.52 5.52 -3.51
N GLN A 13 13.49 6.83 -3.73
CA GLN A 13 14.25 7.80 -2.95
C GLN A 13 13.42 8.32 -1.76
N PRO A 14 14.07 8.70 -0.64
CA PRO A 14 13.40 9.45 0.42
C PRO A 14 12.80 10.74 -0.11
N VAL A 15 11.65 11.14 0.44
CA VAL A 15 10.96 12.37 0.07
C VAL A 15 10.97 13.33 1.25
N ALA A 16 11.52 14.54 1.01
CA ALA A 16 11.65 15.58 2.01
C ALA A 16 10.90 16.87 1.65
N ASP A 17 10.48 17.04 0.39
CA ASP A 17 9.67 18.16 -0.04
C ASP A 17 8.31 18.12 0.66
N ARG A 18 7.89 19.24 1.26
CA ARG A 18 6.71 19.26 2.12
C ARG A 18 5.42 19.02 1.35
N ASP A 19 5.30 19.56 0.15
CA ASP A 19 4.10 19.42 -0.66
C ASP A 19 3.99 18.00 -1.21
N GLU A 20 5.11 17.40 -1.62
CA GLU A 20 5.18 16.01 -2.03
C GLU A 20 4.86 15.05 -0.87
N VAL A 21 5.44 15.26 0.32
CA VAL A 21 5.08 14.49 1.52
C VAL A 21 3.59 14.60 1.83
N SER A 22 3.02 15.82 1.83
CA SER A 22 1.58 16.01 2.11
C SER A 22 0.71 15.27 1.10
N LYS A 23 1.04 15.31 -0.20
CA LYS A 23 0.31 14.59 -1.25
C LYS A 23 0.34 13.08 -1.02
N ILE A 24 1.52 12.51 -0.74
CA ILE A 24 1.69 11.07 -0.49
C ILE A 24 0.92 10.65 0.76
N VAL A 25 1.07 11.38 1.87
CA VAL A 25 0.37 11.09 3.12
C VAL A 25 -1.15 11.13 2.93
N LYS A 26 -1.68 12.15 2.23
CA LYS A 26 -3.11 12.25 1.91
C LYS A 26 -3.60 11.06 1.10
N ALA A 27 -2.81 10.60 0.12
CA ALA A 27 -3.17 9.44 -0.69
C ALA A 27 -3.24 8.15 0.18
N VAL A 28 -2.25 7.93 1.05
CA VAL A 28 -2.23 6.79 1.97
C VAL A 28 -3.41 6.83 2.94
N VAL A 29 -3.66 7.97 3.59
CA VAL A 29 -4.79 8.14 4.52
C VAL A 29 -6.13 7.87 3.83
N ARG A 30 -6.33 8.39 2.61
CA ARG A 30 -7.56 8.18 1.85
C ARG A 30 -7.75 6.74 1.40
N ALA A 31 -6.67 6.06 0.97
CA ALA A 31 -6.72 4.65 0.62
C ALA A 31 -7.09 3.79 1.84
N SER A 32 -6.44 4.01 2.99
CA SER A 32 -6.76 3.31 4.24
C SER A 32 -8.19 3.54 4.70
N ALA A 33 -8.69 4.78 4.59
CA ALA A 33 -10.09 5.09 4.93
C ALA A 33 -11.07 4.44 3.96
N ALA A 34 -10.76 4.40 2.66
CA ALA A 34 -11.60 3.75 1.67
C ALA A 34 -11.68 2.22 1.88
N TRP A 35 -10.65 1.61 2.44
CA TRP A 35 -10.64 0.20 2.84
C TRP A 35 -11.28 -0.07 4.21
N ASP A 36 -11.79 0.97 4.87
CA ASP A 36 -12.36 0.93 6.22
C ASP A 36 -11.37 0.38 7.27
N LEU A 37 -10.08 0.72 7.13
CA LEU A 37 -9.08 0.32 8.11
C LEU A 37 -9.26 1.11 9.41
N THR A 38 -9.12 0.42 10.53
CA THR A 38 -8.95 1.08 11.82
C THR A 38 -7.67 1.92 11.83
N SER A 39 -7.61 2.93 12.71
CA SER A 39 -6.38 3.72 12.85
C SER A 39 -5.17 2.85 13.25
N ALA A 40 -5.39 1.77 13.98
CA ALA A 40 -4.35 0.82 14.36
C ALA A 40 -3.85 0.00 13.17
N GLU A 41 -4.74 -0.57 12.37
CA GLU A 41 -4.36 -1.30 11.15
C GLU A 41 -3.64 -0.40 10.16
N ALA A 42 -4.13 0.83 9.95
CA ALA A 42 -3.51 1.75 9.01
C ALA A 42 -2.12 2.24 9.48
N ALA A 43 -1.96 2.52 10.78
CA ALA A 43 -0.67 2.85 11.37
C ALA A 43 0.33 1.69 11.26
N ALA A 44 -0.12 0.45 11.51
CA ALA A 44 0.70 -0.75 11.38
C ALA A 44 1.09 -1.04 9.93
N LEU A 45 0.14 -0.93 8.99
CA LEU A 45 0.39 -1.13 7.55
C LEU A 45 1.42 -0.13 7.00
N PHE A 46 1.33 1.13 7.45
CA PHE A 46 2.26 2.19 7.06
C PHE A 46 3.53 2.26 7.93
N ASP A 47 3.65 1.39 8.93
CA ASP A 47 4.78 1.26 9.85
C ASP A 47 5.18 2.58 10.51
N VAL A 48 4.19 3.20 11.16
CA VAL A 48 4.37 4.42 11.93
C VAL A 48 3.72 4.29 13.31
N PRO A 49 4.26 4.97 14.34
CA PRO A 49 3.58 5.07 15.62
C PRO A 49 2.19 5.70 15.48
N MET A 50 1.24 5.28 16.32
CA MET A 50 -0.12 5.81 16.34
C MET A 50 -0.17 7.35 16.42
N ALA A 51 0.70 7.98 17.21
CA ALA A 51 0.78 9.43 17.30
C ALA A 51 1.18 10.09 15.96
N THR A 52 2.05 9.45 15.18
CA THR A 52 2.42 9.90 13.84
C THR A 52 1.26 9.74 12.88
N TRP A 53 0.57 8.60 12.91
CA TRP A 53 -0.62 8.38 12.10
C TRP A 53 -1.73 9.40 12.39
N SER A 54 -1.97 9.73 13.66
CA SER A 54 -2.93 10.77 14.05
C SER A 54 -2.60 12.14 13.45
N ARG A 55 -1.31 12.54 13.44
CA ARG A 55 -0.86 13.80 12.79
C ARG A 55 -1.02 13.75 11.27
N MET A 56 -0.76 12.61 10.65
CA MET A 56 -0.96 12.40 9.22
C MET A 56 -2.44 12.54 8.84
N LYS A 57 -3.34 11.91 9.60
CA LYS A 57 -4.80 12.05 9.42
C LYS A 57 -5.29 13.49 9.59
N ALA A 58 -4.71 14.23 10.53
CA ALA A 58 -5.05 15.62 10.80
C ALA A 58 -4.40 16.62 9.83
N ASP A 59 -3.65 16.17 8.82
CA ASP A 59 -2.88 17.02 7.90
C ASP A 59 -1.89 17.97 8.61
N THR A 60 -1.36 17.54 9.77
CA THR A 60 -0.40 18.31 10.58
C THR A 60 1.00 17.67 10.60
N TYR A 61 1.20 16.58 9.88
CA TYR A 61 2.49 15.92 9.77
C TYR A 61 3.49 16.76 8.97
N LYS A 62 4.65 17.08 9.59
CA LYS A 62 5.74 17.89 9.00
C LYS A 62 7.04 17.12 8.83
N GLY A 63 7.00 15.80 8.97
CA GLY A 63 8.19 14.94 8.84
C GLY A 63 8.57 14.65 7.40
N LYS A 64 9.60 13.81 7.22
CA LYS A 64 10.05 13.31 5.92
C LYS A 64 9.63 11.84 5.78
N LEU A 65 9.44 11.39 4.55
CA LEU A 65 9.25 9.98 4.26
C LEU A 65 10.59 9.37 3.87
N ASP A 66 11.06 8.43 4.67
CA ASP A 66 12.20 7.59 4.31
C ASP A 66 11.82 6.63 3.18
N ARG A 67 12.83 5.91 2.67
CA ARG A 67 12.64 4.94 1.58
C ARG A 67 11.58 3.88 1.89
N ASP A 68 11.52 3.40 3.14
CA ASP A 68 10.55 2.41 3.57
C ASP A 68 9.12 2.96 3.42
N LYS A 69 8.86 4.16 3.94
CA LYS A 69 7.54 4.82 3.85
C LYS A 69 7.14 5.13 2.43
N VAL A 70 8.07 5.58 1.58
CA VAL A 70 7.76 5.82 0.16
C VAL A 70 7.43 4.50 -0.55
N THR A 71 8.13 3.41 -0.20
CA THR A 71 7.85 2.07 -0.74
C THR A 71 6.47 1.57 -0.30
N ARG A 72 6.14 1.66 0.99
CA ARG A 72 4.82 1.30 1.53
C ARG A 72 3.71 2.14 0.91
N ALA A 73 3.92 3.45 0.76
CA ALA A 73 2.96 4.33 0.10
C ALA A 73 2.69 3.90 -1.35
N SER A 74 3.75 3.63 -2.11
CA SER A 74 3.66 3.15 -3.50
C SER A 74 2.88 1.85 -3.60
N LEU A 75 3.12 0.90 -2.69
CA LEU A 75 2.41 -0.38 -2.63
C LEU A 75 0.93 -0.19 -2.29
N ILE A 76 0.59 0.60 -1.27
CA ILE A 76 -0.79 0.90 -0.87
C ILE A 76 -1.56 1.55 -2.03
N ILE A 77 -1.02 2.61 -2.62
CA ILE A 77 -1.65 3.34 -3.74
C ILE A 77 -1.78 2.43 -4.96
N GLY A 78 -0.78 1.62 -5.21
CA GLY A 78 -0.76 0.64 -6.30
C GLY A 78 -1.84 -0.43 -6.17
N ILE A 79 -1.99 -1.01 -4.98
CA ILE A 79 -3.04 -2.00 -4.68
C ILE A 79 -4.41 -1.34 -4.79
N PHE A 80 -4.58 -0.14 -4.24
CA PHE A 80 -5.83 0.62 -4.34
C PHE A 80 -6.24 0.84 -5.80
N LYS A 81 -5.30 1.29 -6.64
CA LYS A 81 -5.52 1.44 -8.08
C LYS A 81 -5.86 0.11 -8.75
N GLY A 82 -5.11 -0.96 -8.44
CA GLY A 82 -5.31 -2.28 -9.02
C GLY A 82 -6.71 -2.83 -8.75
N LEU A 83 -7.19 -2.74 -7.50
CA LEU A 83 -8.53 -3.18 -7.11
C LEU A 83 -9.65 -2.43 -7.85
N ARG A 84 -9.47 -1.13 -8.09
CA ARG A 84 -10.42 -0.31 -8.88
C ARG A 84 -10.49 -0.67 -10.35
N LEU A 85 -9.42 -1.26 -10.89
CA LEU A 85 -9.39 -1.73 -12.27
C LEU A 85 -9.92 -3.16 -12.38
N LEU A 86 -9.73 -3.97 -11.33
CA LEU A 86 -10.14 -5.37 -11.30
C LEU A 86 -11.63 -5.53 -10.98
N PHE A 87 -12.18 -4.74 -10.06
CA PHE A 87 -13.55 -4.88 -9.57
C PHE A 87 -14.41 -3.65 -9.89
N ASN A 88 -15.69 -3.90 -10.19
CA ASN A 88 -16.72 -2.87 -10.42
C ASN A 88 -17.80 -2.85 -9.33
N GLY A 89 -17.45 -3.20 -8.09
CA GLY A 89 -18.40 -3.39 -6.99
C GLY A 89 -17.77 -3.25 -5.61
N PRO A 90 -18.40 -3.75 -4.52
CA PRO A 90 -17.91 -3.56 -3.16
C PRO A 90 -16.44 -3.96 -2.94
N LEU A 91 -16.00 -5.02 -3.65
CA LEU A 91 -14.63 -5.54 -3.63
C LEU A 91 -13.56 -4.52 -4.05
N THR A 92 -13.93 -3.47 -4.76
CA THR A 92 -13.04 -2.35 -5.06
C THR A 92 -12.45 -1.72 -3.78
N TYR A 93 -13.20 -1.77 -2.68
CA TYR A 93 -12.87 -1.10 -1.43
C TYR A 93 -12.68 -2.09 -0.27
N ASN A 94 -13.57 -3.08 -0.12
CA ASN A 94 -13.53 -3.96 1.05
C ASN A 94 -12.66 -5.21 0.87
N TRP A 95 -12.14 -5.51 -0.33
CA TRP A 95 -11.35 -6.72 -0.55
C TRP A 95 -10.15 -6.88 0.41
N PRO A 96 -9.38 -5.83 0.77
CA PRO A 96 -8.26 -5.97 1.71
C PRO A 96 -8.69 -6.43 3.11
N THR A 97 -9.92 -6.15 3.52
CA THR A 97 -10.46 -6.43 4.86
C THR A 97 -11.40 -7.62 4.88
N LEU A 98 -11.71 -8.23 3.74
CA LEU A 98 -12.51 -9.45 3.67
C LEU A 98 -11.64 -10.70 3.80
N PRO A 99 -12.07 -11.72 4.57
CA PRO A 99 -11.45 -13.03 4.54
C PRO A 99 -11.40 -13.59 3.11
N ASN A 100 -10.21 -13.92 2.62
CA ASN A 100 -10.03 -14.45 1.28
C ASN A 100 -9.64 -15.93 1.36
N ARG A 101 -10.51 -16.82 0.87
CA ARG A 101 -10.28 -18.27 0.89
C ARG A 101 -9.34 -18.76 -0.23
N GLY A 102 -9.11 -17.93 -1.26
CA GLY A 102 -8.19 -18.27 -2.33
C GLY A 102 -6.74 -18.28 -1.85
N ALA A 103 -5.90 -19.10 -2.48
CA ALA A 103 -4.46 -18.97 -2.32
C ALA A 103 -4.01 -17.56 -2.76
N PRO A 104 -3.04 -16.92 -2.08
CA PRO A 104 -2.25 -17.42 -0.94
C PRO A 104 -2.84 -17.11 0.46
N TYR A 105 -4.07 -16.58 0.53
CA TYR A 105 -4.62 -16.01 1.77
C TYR A 105 -5.21 -17.04 2.74
N ASN A 106 -5.66 -18.20 2.24
CA ASN A 106 -6.10 -19.34 3.05
C ASN A 106 -7.09 -18.98 4.17
N GLY A 107 -8.01 -18.06 3.90
CA GLY A 107 -9.03 -17.57 4.84
C GLY A 107 -8.64 -16.32 5.64
N GLN A 108 -7.40 -15.85 5.56
CA GLN A 108 -6.96 -14.61 6.19
C GLN A 108 -7.39 -13.38 5.40
N ARG A 109 -7.48 -12.22 6.07
CA ARG A 109 -7.66 -10.94 5.39
C ARG A 109 -6.33 -10.54 4.73
N PRO A 110 -6.32 -10.08 3.47
CA PRO A 110 -5.09 -9.62 2.82
C PRO A 110 -4.35 -8.54 3.61
N VAL A 111 -5.07 -7.64 4.31
CA VAL A 111 -4.45 -6.61 5.15
C VAL A 111 -3.64 -7.19 6.32
N ASP A 112 -4.11 -8.27 6.94
CA ASP A 112 -3.41 -8.91 8.06
C ASP A 112 -2.07 -9.49 7.60
N MET A 113 -2.06 -10.13 6.42
CA MET A 113 -0.83 -10.62 5.80
C MET A 113 0.14 -9.49 5.45
N MET A 114 -0.36 -8.37 4.92
CA MET A 114 0.46 -7.21 4.61
C MET A 114 1.08 -6.58 5.87
N ILE A 115 0.31 -6.47 6.96
CA ILE A 115 0.80 -5.95 8.24
C ILE A 115 1.87 -6.89 8.81
N ALA A 116 1.59 -8.20 8.88
CA ALA A 116 2.50 -9.17 9.47
C ALA A 116 3.80 -9.36 8.67
N GLY A 117 3.72 -9.34 7.34
CA GLY A 117 4.85 -9.59 6.45
C GLY A 117 5.55 -8.34 5.90
N GLY A 118 5.05 -7.15 6.22
CA GLY A 118 5.64 -5.88 5.80
C GLY A 118 5.73 -5.71 4.27
N ILE A 119 6.75 -4.98 3.81
CA ILE A 119 6.97 -4.68 2.39
C ILE A 119 6.97 -5.95 1.50
N PRO A 120 7.68 -7.05 1.83
CA PRO A 120 7.63 -8.26 1.01
C PRO A 120 6.21 -8.79 0.80
N ALA A 121 5.39 -8.87 1.85
CA ALA A 121 4.00 -9.34 1.72
C ALA A 121 3.14 -8.34 0.94
N MET A 122 3.30 -7.04 1.18
CA MET A 122 2.63 -6.00 0.40
C MET A 122 2.96 -6.09 -1.10
N ALA A 123 4.22 -6.36 -1.44
CA ALA A 123 4.66 -6.56 -2.81
C ALA A 123 4.01 -7.81 -3.44
N SER A 124 3.96 -8.92 -2.72
CA SER A 124 3.27 -10.14 -3.18
C SER A 124 1.78 -9.92 -3.40
N VAL A 125 1.09 -9.19 -2.52
CA VAL A 125 -0.32 -8.82 -2.70
C VAL A 125 -0.50 -7.95 -3.93
N ARG A 126 0.38 -6.95 -4.13
CA ARG A 126 0.35 -6.11 -5.32
C ARG A 126 0.53 -6.92 -6.60
N GLN A 127 1.48 -7.84 -6.63
CA GLN A 127 1.73 -8.73 -7.76
C GLN A 127 0.52 -9.63 -8.06
N HIS A 128 -0.13 -10.17 -7.03
CA HIS A 128 -1.35 -10.95 -7.19
C HIS A 128 -2.46 -10.12 -7.86
N ILE A 129 -2.74 -8.91 -7.37
CA ILE A 129 -3.76 -8.04 -7.99
C ILE A 129 -3.39 -7.68 -9.44
N ASP A 130 -2.11 -7.43 -9.71
CA ASP A 130 -1.64 -7.16 -11.07
C ASP A 130 -1.78 -8.37 -12.01
N ALA A 131 -1.59 -9.60 -11.51
CA ALA A 131 -1.77 -10.84 -12.25
C ALA A 131 -3.25 -11.07 -12.62
N LEU A 132 -4.17 -10.91 -11.64
CA LEU A 132 -5.62 -11.03 -11.88
C LEU A 132 -6.10 -10.00 -12.91
N ARG A 133 -5.59 -8.77 -12.84
CA ARG A 133 -5.83 -7.73 -13.85
C ARG A 133 -5.32 -8.12 -15.24
N GLY A 134 -4.20 -8.84 -15.30
CA GLY A 134 -3.54 -9.27 -16.53
C GLY A 134 -4.15 -10.51 -17.19
N GLY A 135 -5.16 -11.14 -16.56
CA GLY A 135 -5.82 -12.34 -17.07
C GLY A 135 -5.07 -13.64 -16.78
N LEU A 136 -4.24 -13.66 -15.73
CA LEU A 136 -3.60 -14.87 -15.19
C LEU A 136 -4.48 -15.54 -14.12
#